data_AF-A0A6P7FZ17-F1
#
_entry.id   AF-A0A6P7FZ17-F1
#
_cell.length_a   1.000
_cell.length_b   1.000
_cell.length_c   1.000
_cell.angle_alpha   90.00
_cell.angle_beta   90.00
_cell.angle_gamma   90.00
#
_symmetry.space_group_name_H-M   'P 1'
#
loop_
_entity.id
_entity.type
_entity.pdbx_description
1 polymer ?
#
loop_
_entity_poly.entity_id
_entity_poly.type
_entity_poly.pdbx_seq_one_letter_code
_entity_poly.pdbx_strand_id
1 'polypeptide(L)'
;MTKRGNCDSSVVLILISSACESTERTGKEVIDICYELSLKEQDPRNKEHLMDLAFYTKQWRPRFSAAGFFNCNQRCFNFFFSKFIDYLVITLQFDLSLNGG
;
A
#
# COMPACT_ATOMS: atom_id res chain seq x y z
N MET A 1 -18.88 1.36 31.43
CA MET A 1 -17.54 0.71 31.44
C MET A 1 -17.29 0.16 30.05
N THR A 2 -16.64 0.92 29.17
CA THR A 2 -16.53 0.60 27.74
C THR A 2 -15.07 0.72 27.31
N LYS A 3 -14.31 -0.37 27.40
CA LYS A 3 -12.96 -0.49 26.83
C LYS A 3 -12.80 -1.87 26.20
N ARG A 4 -13.38 -2.06 25.02
CA ARG A 4 -13.15 -3.27 24.19
C ARG A 4 -13.29 -3.03 22.68
N GLY A 5 -13.05 -1.79 22.22
CA GLY A 5 -13.30 -1.41 20.81
C GLY A 5 -12.11 -0.82 20.04
N ASN A 6 -10.92 -0.64 20.65
CA ASN A 6 -9.84 0.13 20.01
C ASN A 6 -8.75 -0.74 19.33
N CYS A 7 -8.53 -1.98 19.76
CA CYS A 7 -7.54 -2.86 19.13
C CYS A 7 -8.04 -3.47 17.82
N ASP A 8 -9.32 -3.82 17.73
CA ASP A 8 -9.89 -4.44 16.52
C ASP A 8 -9.91 -3.48 15.31
N SER A 9 -10.27 -2.20 15.51
CA SER A 9 -10.28 -1.21 14.42
C SER A 9 -8.91 -0.99 13.79
N SER A 10 -7.84 -1.02 14.59
CA SER A 10 -6.47 -0.79 14.09
C SER A 10 -5.99 -1.94 13.21
N VAL A 11 -6.30 -3.19 13.60
CA VAL A 11 -5.95 -4.39 12.82
C VAL A 11 -6.73 -4.44 11.51
N VAL A 12 -8.02 -4.10 11.55
CA VAL A 12 -8.87 -4.04 10.35
C VAL A 12 -8.34 -3.01 9.34
N LEU A 13 -7.89 -1.84 9.80
CA LEU A 13 -7.29 -0.82 8.94
C LEU A 13 -6.00 -1.31 8.28
N ILE A 14 -5.13 -2.02 9.01
CA ILE A 14 -3.90 -2.60 8.47
C ILE A 14 -4.25 -3.63 7.38
N LEU A 15 -5.20 -4.52 7.65
CA LEU A 15 -5.64 -5.54 6.69
C LEU A 15 -6.25 -4.93 5.42
N ILE A 16 -7.11 -3.92 5.57
CA ILE A 16 -7.69 -3.20 4.43
C ILE A 16 -6.59 -2.49 3.62
N SER A 17 -5.65 -1.82 4.28
CA SER A 17 -4.55 -1.15 3.59
C SER A 17 -3.65 -2.11 2.81
N SER A 18 -3.36 -3.29 3.37
CA SER A 18 -2.57 -4.34 2.74
C SER A 18 -3.30 -4.99 1.55
N ALA A 19 -4.61 -5.21 1.68
CA ALA A 19 -5.45 -5.69 0.58
C ALA A 19 -5.50 -4.67 -0.57
N CYS A 20 -5.71 -3.39 -0.25
CA CYS A 20 -5.68 -2.29 -1.20
C CYS A 20 -4.35 -2.19 -1.96
N GLU A 21 -3.21 -2.30 -1.26
CA GLU A 21 -1.89 -2.30 -1.90
C GLU A 21 -1.70 -3.52 -2.81
N SER A 22 -2.13 -4.70 -2.36
CA SER A 22 -2.04 -5.93 -3.15
C SER A 22 -2.86 -5.82 -4.44
N THR A 23 -4.10 -5.31 -4.35
CA THR A 23 -4.94 -5.04 -5.51
C THR A 23 -4.30 -4.01 -6.44
N GLU A 24 -3.71 -2.95 -5.88
CA GLU A 24 -3.04 -1.92 -6.66
C GLU A 24 -1.79 -2.46 -7.39
N ARG A 25 -1.05 -3.39 -6.78
CA ARG A 25 0.12 -4.06 -7.38
C ARG A 25 -0.32 -5.02 -8.49
N THR A 26 -1.28 -5.89 -8.22
CA THR A 26 -1.81 -6.83 -9.20
C THR A 26 -2.41 -6.11 -10.42
N GLY A 27 -3.12 -5.00 -10.21
CA GLY A 27 -3.61 -4.18 -11.33
C GLY A 27 -2.49 -3.63 -12.21
N LYS A 28 -1.31 -3.33 -11.66
CA LYS A 28 -0.14 -2.93 -12.44
C LYS A 28 0.46 -4.10 -13.22
N GLU A 29 0.62 -5.25 -12.56
CA GLU A 29 1.14 -6.47 -13.18
C GLU A 29 0.27 -6.92 -14.37
N VAL A 30 -1.06 -6.86 -14.23
CA VAL A 30 -1.99 -7.20 -15.32
C VAL A 30 -1.81 -6.26 -16.52
N ILE A 31 -1.63 -4.96 -16.29
CA ILE A 31 -1.37 -4.00 -17.37
C ILE A 31 -0.06 -4.33 -18.09
N ASP A 32 1.01 -4.58 -17.34
CA ASP A 32 2.33 -4.90 -17.89
C ASP A 32 2.28 -6.20 -18.72
N ILE A 33 1.58 -7.23 -18.23
CA ILE A 33 1.35 -8.51 -18.94
C ILE A 33 0.55 -8.29 -20.22
N CYS A 34 -0.52 -7.49 -20.19
CA CYS A 34 -1.32 -7.18 -21.38
C CYS A 34 -0.48 -6.47 -22.46
N TYR A 35 0.39 -5.53 -22.06
CA TYR A 35 1.32 -4.89 -22.99
C TYR A 35 2.34 -5.88 -23.56
N GLU A 36 2.93 -6.73 -22.73
CA GLU A 36 3.90 -7.73 -23.19
C GLU A 36 3.28 -8.75 -24.15
N LEU A 37 2.06 -9.21 -23.86
CA LEU A 37 1.29 -10.09 -24.75
C LEU A 37 0.96 -9.38 -26.08
N SER A 38 0.56 -8.11 -26.04
CA SER A 38 0.26 -7.33 -27.25
C SER A 38 1.47 -7.14 -28.17
N LEU A 39 2.70 -7.19 -27.63
CA LEU A 39 3.94 -7.12 -28.39
C LEU A 39 4.30 -8.45 -29.06
N LYS A 40 3.92 -9.58 -28.44
CA LYS A 40 4.20 -10.93 -28.94
C LYS A 40 3.10 -11.44 -29.88
N GLU A 41 1.91 -10.83 -29.84
CA GLU A 41 0.75 -11.20 -30.64
C GLU A 41 0.90 -10.79 -32.11
N GLN A 42 0.59 -11.71 -33.02
CA GLN A 42 0.70 -11.50 -34.47
C GLN A 42 -0.65 -11.15 -35.12
N ASP A 43 -1.78 -11.56 -34.52
CA ASP A 43 -3.10 -11.14 -35.02
C ASP A 43 -3.40 -9.71 -34.56
N PRO A 44 -3.58 -8.76 -35.50
CA PRO A 44 -3.86 -7.36 -35.18
C PRO A 44 -5.15 -7.17 -34.34
N ARG A 45 -6.13 -8.05 -34.46
CA ARG A 45 -7.39 -7.97 -33.68
C ARG A 45 -7.17 -8.37 -32.21
N ASN A 46 -6.40 -9.43 -31.97
CA ASN A 46 -6.06 -9.84 -30.61
C ASN A 46 -5.17 -8.81 -29.92
N LYS A 47 -4.27 -8.18 -30.69
CA LYS A 47 -3.46 -7.07 -30.20
C LYS A 47 -4.33 -5.90 -29.74
N GLU A 48 -5.34 -5.52 -30.53
CA GLU A 48 -6.27 -4.45 -30.18
C GLU A 48 -7.06 -4.79 -28.91
N HIS A 49 -7.59 -6.02 -28.80
CA HIS A 49 -8.27 -6.49 -27.60
C HIS A 49 -7.39 -6.49 -26.34
N LEU A 50 -6.10 -6.85 -26.45
CA LEU A 50 -5.14 -6.80 -25.35
C LEU A 50 -4.83 -5.35 -24.92
N MET A 51 -4.77 -4.43 -25.88
CA MET A 51 -4.58 -3.00 -25.59
C MET A 51 -5.83 -2.39 -24.94
N ASP A 52 -7.03 -2.77 -25.38
CA ASP A 52 -8.29 -2.38 -24.73
C ASP A 52 -8.35 -2.91 -23.30
N LEU A 53 -7.97 -4.17 -23.08
CA LEU A 53 -7.92 -4.77 -21.75
C LEU A 53 -6.94 -4.02 -20.82
N ALA A 54 -5.77 -3.65 -21.33
CA ALA A 54 -4.81 -2.82 -20.61
C ALA A 54 -5.39 -1.44 -20.29
N PHE A 55 -6.12 -0.83 -21.23
CA PHE A 55 -6.78 0.47 -21.06
C PHE A 55 -7.86 0.42 -19.98
N TYR A 56 -8.76 -0.55 -20.03
CA TYR A 56 -9.80 -0.74 -19.01
C TYR A 56 -9.18 -1.01 -17.63
N THR A 57 -8.17 -1.88 -17.56
CA THR A 57 -7.48 -2.19 -16.30
C THR A 57 -6.81 -0.95 -15.72
N LYS A 58 -6.23 -0.09 -16.56
CA LYS A 58 -5.63 1.18 -16.14
C LYS A 58 -6.67 2.17 -15.61
N GLN A 59 -7.86 2.21 -16.21
CA GLN A 59 -8.94 3.11 -15.80
C GLN A 59 -9.66 2.61 -14.55
N TRP A 60 -9.80 1.29 -14.39
CA TRP A 60 -10.51 0.66 -13.28
C TRP A 60 -9.63 0.47 -12.05
N ARG A 61 -8.31 0.64 -12.18
CA ARG A 61 -7.37 0.52 -11.07
C ARG A 61 -7.74 1.51 -9.95
N PRO A 62 -8.21 1.02 -8.79
CA PRO A 62 -8.44 1.90 -7.66
C PRO A 62 -7.10 2.40 -7.14
N ARG A 63 -6.90 3.72 -7.15
CA ARG A 63 -5.78 4.38 -6.50
C ARG A 63 -6.18 4.70 -5.07
N PHE A 64 -5.68 3.92 -4.12
CA PHE A 64 -5.99 4.13 -2.71
C PHE A 64 -5.00 5.15 -2.11
N SER A 65 -5.36 6.43 -2.22
CA SER A 65 -4.62 7.53 -1.60
C SER A 65 -5.39 8.04 -0.38
N ALA A 66 -4.73 8.10 0.78
CA ALA A 66 -5.26 8.78 1.94
C ALA A 66 -4.96 10.29 1.82
N ALA A 67 -6.03 11.07 1.64
CA ALA A 67 -6.02 12.54 1.62
C ALA A 67 -5.05 13.21 0.60
N GLY A 68 -4.54 12.48 -0.40
CA GLY A 68 -3.63 13.02 -1.42
C GLY A 68 -2.17 13.22 -0.96
N PHE A 69 -1.86 12.98 0.32
CA PHE A 69 -0.51 13.14 0.89
C PHE A 69 0.21 11.81 1.09
N PHE A 70 -0.53 10.72 1.28
CA PHE A 70 0.03 9.39 1.53
C PHE A 70 -0.64 8.38 0.61
N ASN A 71 0.15 7.67 -0.20
CA ASN A 71 -0.32 6.42 -0.77
C ASN A 71 -0.49 5.44 0.39
N CYS A 72 -1.67 4.82 0.52
CA CYS A 72 -1.87 3.75 1.49
C CYS A 72 -1.03 2.55 1.06
N ASN A 73 0.25 2.60 1.39
CA ASN A 73 1.24 1.59 1.12
C ASN A 73 1.83 1.15 2.46
N GLN A 74 2.06 -0.14 2.64
CA GLN A 74 2.67 -0.79 3.79
C GLN A 74 4.00 -0.13 4.21
N ARG A 75 4.68 0.55 3.28
CA ARG A 75 5.85 1.40 3.57
C ARG A 75 5.55 2.56 4.51
N CYS A 76 4.37 3.17 4.47
CA CYS A 76 3.97 4.23 5.40
C CYS A 76 3.84 3.68 6.83
N PHE A 77 3.32 2.47 6.99
CA PHE A 77 3.21 1.83 8.30
C PHE A 77 4.59 1.48 8.87
N ASN A 78 5.48 0.91 8.05
CA ASN A 78 6.86 0.63 8.46
C ASN A 78 7.63 1.91 8.84
N PHE A 79 7.46 2.99 8.09
CA PHE A 79 8.08 4.27 8.41
C PHE A 79 7.57 4.84 9.73
N PHE A 80 6.25 4.81 9.95
CA PHE A 80 5.64 5.26 11.20
C PHE A 80 6.13 4.44 12.39
N PHE A 81 6.17 3.11 12.26
CA PHE A 81 6.66 2.23 13.32
C PHE A 81 8.14 2.46 13.62
N SER A 82 8.98 2.63 12.60
CA SER A 82 10.40 2.96 12.77
C SER A 82 10.58 4.27 13.53
N LYS A 83 9.84 5.31 13.16
CA LYS A 83 9.93 6.61 13.84
C LYS A 83 9.39 6.56 15.26
N PHE A 84 8.34 5.78 15.50
CA PHE A 84 7.82 5.55 16.83
C PHE A 84 8.88 4.90 17.73
N ILE A 85 9.56 3.86 17.25
CA ILE A 85 10.67 3.21 17.97
C ILE A 85 11.84 4.18 18.18
N ASP A 86 12.24 4.95 17.17
CA ASP A 86 13.30 5.96 17.29
C ASP A 86 12.99 6.94 18.44
N TYR A 87 11.77 7.48 18.49
CA TYR A 87 11.33 8.40 19.55
C TYR A 87 11.31 7.73 20.92
N LEU A 88 10.88 6.48 21.00
CA LEU A 88 10.81 5.72 22.25
C LEU A 88 12.21 5.46 22.82
N VAL A 89 13.15 5.10 21.95
CA VAL A 89 14.56 4.90 22.29
C VAL A 89 15.20 6.21 22.75
N ILE A 90 14.97 7.32 22.04
CA ILE A 90 15.49 8.64 22.44
C ILE A 90 14.92 9.04 23.81
N THR A 91 13.61 8.87 24.02
CA THR A 91 12.94 9.22 25.29
C THR A 91 13.49 8.39 26.45
N LEU A 92 13.72 7.09 26.25
CA LEU A 92 14.34 6.22 27.25
C LEU A 92 15.78 6.63 27.58
N GLN A 93 16.59 6.99 26.57
CA GLN A 93 17.95 7.50 26.80
C GLN A 93 17.95 8.81 27.59
N PHE A 94 17.00 9.71 27.32
CA PHE A 94 16.83 10.94 28.10
C PHE A 94 16.41 10.65 29.54
N ASP A 95 15.47 9.73 29.77
CA ASP A 95 15.04 9.37 31.13
C ASP A 95 16.17 8.75 31.96
N LEU A 96 16.92 7.82 31.37
CA LEU A 96 18.09 7.19 32.01
C LEU A 96 19.20 8.21 32.33
N SER A 97 19.40 9.20 31.45
CA SER A 97 20.39 10.27 31.66
C SER A 97 19.96 11.26 32.75
N LEU A 98 18.64 11.43 32.97
CA LEU A 98 18.09 12.32 34.00
C LEU A 98 17.98 11.66 35.37
N ASN A 99 17.72 10.34 35.44
CA ASN A 99 17.63 9.59 36.70
C ASN A 99 18.96 8.96 37.16
N GLY A 100 20.00 8.99 36.33
CA GLY A 100 21.33 8.42 36.62
C GLY A 100 22.41 9.45 37.02
N GLY A 101 22.02 10.71 37.28
CA GLY A 101 22.90 11.80 37.70
C GLY A 101 22.75 12.17 39.17
#